data_AF-A0A6P0WWJ2-F1
#
_entry.id   AF-A0A6P0WWJ2-F1
#
_cell.length_a   1.000
_cell.length_b   1.000
_cell.length_c   1.000
_cell.angle_alpha   90.00
_cell.angle_beta   90.00
_cell.angle_gamma   90.00
#
_symmetry.space_group_name_H-M   'P 1'
#
loop_
_entity.id
_entity.type
_entity.pdbx_description
1 polymer ?
#
loop_
_entity_poly.entity_id
_entity_poly.type
_entity_poly.pdbx_seq_one_letter_code
_entity_poly.pdbx_strand_id
1 'polypeptide(L)'
;MSKKTVKLIVESGNDYVIAVKGNQKNLYEQIQLNTQQQKPISVDISRERRSDRLTTRTVSVFDDLRGISDEWVGLACLVKVERIGTRAGKPYQQIAYYISSKCFDAAQFAQGIRGHWGIENRLHWVKDVVLDEDNSRIQ
;
A
#
# COMPACT_ATOMS: atom_id res chain seq x y z
N MET A 1 -11.56 7.59 1.54
CA MET A 1 -11.93 7.98 0.17
C MET A 1 -13.21 7.25 -0.22
N SER A 2 -14.09 7.85 -1.01
CA SER A 2 -15.37 7.23 -1.39
C SER A 2 -15.22 6.34 -2.62
N LYS A 3 -16.07 5.31 -2.78
CA LYS A 3 -16.11 4.44 -3.97
C LYS A 3 -16.34 5.23 -5.26
N LYS A 4 -17.16 6.28 -5.20
CA LYS A 4 -17.41 7.20 -6.33
C LYS A 4 -16.13 7.92 -6.79
N THR A 5 -15.30 8.36 -5.84
CA THR A 5 -14.01 9.01 -6.14
C THR A 5 -13.05 8.04 -6.83
N VAL A 6 -13.03 6.79 -6.37
CA VAL A 6 -12.20 5.73 -6.98
C VAL A 6 -12.59 5.48 -8.43
N LYS A 7 -13.90 5.36 -8.70
CA LYS A 7 -14.42 5.20 -10.05
C LYS A 7 -13.97 6.32 -10.99
N LEU A 8 -14.06 7.58 -10.56
CA LEU A 8 -13.61 8.73 -11.36
C LEU A 8 -12.10 8.70 -11.66
N ILE A 9 -11.27 8.26 -10.71
CA ILE A 9 -9.83 8.11 -10.93
C ILE A 9 -9.56 7.11 -12.06
N VAL A 10 -10.19 5.93 -11.98
CA VAL A 10 -10.02 4.87 -13.00
C VAL A 10 -10.58 5.31 -14.36
N GLU A 11 -11.75 5.96 -14.39
CA GLU A 11 -12.36 6.48 -15.63
C GLU A 11 -11.50 7.57 -16.29
N SER A 12 -10.70 8.31 -15.52
CA SER A 12 -9.73 9.28 -16.04
C SER A 12 -8.42 8.64 -16.55
N GLY A 13 -8.31 7.31 -16.54
CA GLY A 13 -7.10 6.59 -16.94
C GLY A 13 -5.98 6.59 -15.90
N ASN A 14 -6.28 6.99 -14.66
CA ASN A 14 -5.31 7.05 -13.56
C ASN A 14 -5.43 5.84 -12.62
N ASP A 15 -4.33 5.55 -11.94
CA ASP A 15 -4.26 4.51 -10.92
C ASP A 15 -4.36 5.08 -9.50
N TYR A 16 -4.84 4.28 -8.55
CA TYR A 16 -4.90 4.68 -7.14
C TYR A 16 -4.14 3.71 -6.23
N VAL A 17 -3.60 4.25 -5.13
CA VAL A 17 -3.17 3.50 -3.95
C VAL A 17 -3.77 4.19 -2.72
N ILE A 18 -4.74 3.56 -2.07
CA ILE A 18 -5.56 4.20 -1.03
C ILE A 18 -5.36 3.52 0.31
N ALA A 19 -5.01 4.29 1.34
CA ALA A 19 -5.00 3.83 2.72
C ALA A 19 -6.43 3.57 3.22
N VAL A 20 -6.67 2.36 3.70
CA VAL A 20 -7.95 1.95 4.29
C VAL A 20 -7.97 2.42 5.74
N LYS A 21 -8.85 3.38 6.03
CA LYS A 21 -9.04 3.94 7.38
C LYS A 21 -10.03 3.09 8.17
N GLY A 22 -9.88 3.05 9.50
CA GLY A 22 -10.74 2.24 10.39
C GLY A 22 -12.24 2.61 10.38
N ASN A 23 -12.62 3.75 9.82
CA ASN A 23 -14.03 4.07 9.58
C ASN A 23 -14.66 3.28 8.42
N GLN A 24 -13.88 2.53 7.65
CA GLN A 24 -14.34 1.57 6.64
C GLN A 24 -14.30 0.14 7.18
N LYS A 25 -15.03 -0.12 8.28
CA LYS A 25 -14.92 -1.37 9.07
C LYS A 25 -14.99 -2.65 8.24
N ASN A 26 -16.01 -2.81 7.39
CA ASN A 26 -16.15 -4.01 6.56
C ASN A 26 -14.94 -4.26 5.65
N LEU A 27 -14.47 -3.21 4.94
CA LEU A 27 -13.30 -3.36 4.07
C LEU A 27 -12.05 -3.71 4.87
N TYR A 28 -11.86 -3.03 6.00
CA TYR A 28 -10.71 -3.27 6.88
C TYR A 28 -10.68 -4.73 7.37
N GLU A 29 -11.81 -5.25 7.83
CA GLU A 29 -11.95 -6.64 8.31
C GLU A 29 -11.74 -7.66 7.18
N GLN A 30 -12.28 -7.42 6.00
CA GLN A 30 -12.08 -8.27 4.82
C GLN A 30 -10.60 -8.35 4.42
N ILE A 31 -9.91 -7.21 4.34
CA ILE A 31 -8.48 -7.18 4.03
C ILE A 31 -7.68 -7.88 5.13
N GLN A 32 -8.02 -7.64 6.39
CA GLN A 32 -7.35 -8.31 7.51
C GLN A 32 -7.48 -9.84 7.40
N LEU A 33 -8.67 -10.36 7.11
CA LEU A 33 -8.89 -11.80 6.91
C LEU A 33 -8.06 -12.34 5.74
N ASN A 34 -8.09 -11.67 4.58
CA ASN A 34 -7.32 -12.10 3.41
C ASN A 34 -5.81 -12.12 3.71
N THR A 35 -5.29 -11.06 4.32
CA THR A 35 -3.84 -10.96 4.62
C THR A 35 -3.38 -11.92 5.73
N GLN A 36 -4.29 -12.49 6.53
CA GLN A 36 -4.00 -13.50 7.54
C GLN A 36 -4.07 -14.93 6.99
N GLN A 37 -5.00 -15.20 6.09
CA GLN A 37 -5.25 -16.55 5.57
C GLN A 37 -4.35 -16.91 4.39
N GLN A 38 -3.67 -15.92 3.81
CA GLN A 38 -2.99 -16.09 2.54
C GLN A 38 -1.52 -15.70 2.59
N LYS A 39 -0.76 -16.27 1.66
CA LYS A 39 0.65 -15.91 1.49
C LYS A 39 0.74 -14.70 0.56
N PRO A 40 1.57 -13.70 0.90
CA PRO A 40 1.79 -12.58 0.01
C PRO A 40 2.52 -13.05 -1.26
N ILE A 41 2.19 -12.43 -2.39
CA ILE A 41 2.87 -12.64 -3.66
C ILE A 41 4.20 -11.88 -3.76
N SER A 42 4.37 -10.84 -2.94
CA SER A 42 5.61 -10.07 -2.83
C SER A 42 5.77 -9.52 -1.43
N VAL A 43 7.02 -9.50 -0.93
CA VAL A 43 7.37 -9.00 0.39
C VAL A 43 8.65 -8.18 0.30
N ASP A 44 8.63 -6.98 0.89
CA ASP A 44 9.80 -6.13 1.11
C ASP A 44 9.96 -5.87 2.60
N ILE A 45 11.20 -5.97 3.09
CA ILE A 45 11.53 -5.74 4.50
C ILE A 45 12.65 -4.72 4.58
N SER A 46 12.37 -3.59 5.23
CA SER A 46 13.35 -2.56 5.50
C SER A 46 13.52 -2.32 7.00
N ARG A 47 14.73 -1.95 7.40
CA ARG A 47 15.07 -1.62 8.79
C ARG A 47 15.64 -0.22 8.84
N GLU A 48 15.09 0.62 9.71
CA GLU A 48 15.55 1.97 9.96
C GLU A 48 15.97 2.10 11.43
N ARG A 49 17.18 2.59 11.66
CA ARG A 49 17.65 2.98 13.00
C ARG A 49 17.87 4.48 13.02
N ARG A 50 17.27 5.15 13.99
CA ARG A 50 17.58 6.52 14.43
C ARG A 50 17.90 6.48 15.92
N SER A 51 18.48 7.55 16.45
CA SER A 51 19.03 7.60 17.81
C SER A 51 18.14 6.94 18.87
N ASP A 52 16.85 7.28 18.89
CA ASP A 52 15.85 6.81 19.85
C ASP A 52 14.81 5.84 19.23
N ARG A 53 14.99 5.46 17.96
CA ARG A 53 14.00 4.72 17.19
C ARG A 53 14.61 3.58 16.40
N LEU A 54 14.08 2.38 16.61
CA LEU A 54 14.28 1.25 15.71
C LEU A 54 12.94 0.94 15.04
N THR A 55 12.94 0.76 13.73
CA THR A 55 11.75 0.40 12.97
C THR A 55 12.09 -0.67 11.95
N THR A 56 11.51 -1.85 12.09
CA THR A 56 11.39 -2.81 11.00
C THR A 56 10.04 -2.57 10.32
N ARG A 57 10.06 -2.41 9.00
CA ARG A 57 8.86 -2.27 8.17
C ARG A 57 8.80 -3.46 7.23
N THR A 58 7.67 -4.13 7.22
CA THR A 58 7.35 -5.21 6.29
C THR A 58 6.20 -4.75 5.41
N VAL A 59 6.43 -4.67 4.11
CA VAL A 59 5.38 -4.43 3.10
C VAL A 59 5.08 -5.77 2.44
N SER A 60 3.81 -6.11 2.36
CA SER A 60 3.33 -7.38 1.79
C SER A 60 2.20 -7.12 0.83
N VAL A 61 2.27 -7.70 -0.36
CA VAL A 61 1.28 -7.54 -1.45
C VAL A 61 0.51 -8.84 -1.63
N PHE A 62 -0.80 -8.72 -1.83
CA PHE A 62 -1.73 -9.82 -2.02
C PHE A 62 -2.61 -9.51 -3.24
N ASP A 63 -2.78 -10.47 -4.14
CA ASP A 63 -3.61 -10.38 -5.34
C ASP A 63 -4.99 -11.04 -5.17
N ASP A 64 -5.19 -11.76 -4.07
CA ASP A 64 -6.48 -12.34 -3.77
C ASP A 64 -7.42 -11.34 -3.11
N LEU A 65 -8.50 -11.05 -3.83
CA LEU A 65 -9.50 -10.06 -3.48
C LEU A 65 -10.80 -10.69 -2.98
N ARG A 66 -10.80 -12.00 -2.64
CA ARG A 66 -12.00 -12.71 -2.19
C ARG A 66 -12.70 -11.96 -1.06
N GLY A 67 -14.01 -11.85 -1.17
CA GLY A 67 -14.85 -11.18 -0.18
C GLY A 67 -14.82 -9.64 -0.22
N ILE A 68 -13.96 -9.01 -1.03
CA ILE A 68 -13.96 -7.56 -1.20
C ILE A 68 -14.98 -7.17 -2.28
N SER A 69 -15.73 -6.09 -2.01
CA SER A 69 -16.75 -5.57 -2.92
C SER A 69 -16.14 -5.11 -4.26
N ASP A 70 -16.79 -5.49 -5.35
CA ASP A 70 -16.52 -5.07 -6.73
C ASP A 70 -16.74 -3.57 -6.99
N GLU A 71 -17.44 -2.88 -6.09
CA GLU A 71 -17.59 -1.42 -6.15
C GLU A 71 -16.25 -0.66 -6.00
N TRP A 72 -15.20 -1.34 -5.55
CA TRP A 72 -13.82 -0.86 -5.69
C TRP A 72 -13.34 -1.08 -7.12
N VAL A 73 -13.84 -0.23 -8.03
CA VAL A 73 -13.57 -0.32 -9.47
C VAL A 73 -12.07 -0.36 -9.73
N GLY A 74 -11.64 -1.35 -10.52
CA GLY A 74 -10.25 -1.52 -10.92
C GLY A 74 -9.33 -2.10 -9.85
N LEU A 75 -9.84 -2.47 -8.66
CA LEU A 75 -9.04 -3.08 -7.60
C LEU A 75 -8.26 -4.31 -8.11
N ALA A 76 -6.93 -4.26 -7.97
CA ALA A 76 -6.03 -5.30 -8.44
C ALA A 76 -5.24 -5.98 -7.33
N CYS A 77 -4.96 -5.29 -6.22
CA CYS A 77 -4.24 -5.88 -5.10
C CYS A 77 -4.48 -5.16 -3.77
N LEU A 78 -4.12 -5.87 -2.69
CA LEU A 78 -4.10 -5.41 -1.31
C LEU A 78 -2.67 -5.28 -0.84
N VAL A 79 -2.40 -4.28 -0.02
CA VAL A 79 -1.08 -4.08 0.58
C VAL A 79 -1.21 -3.98 2.09
N LYS A 80 -0.45 -4.82 2.80
CA LYS A 80 -0.27 -4.74 4.26
C LYS A 80 1.08 -4.10 4.54
N VAL A 81 1.09 -3.06 5.37
CA VAL A 81 2.31 -2.45 5.90
C VAL A 81 2.35 -2.62 7.41
N GLU A 82 3.25 -3.48 7.86
CA GLU A 82 3.52 -3.72 9.27
C GLU A 82 4.77 -2.95 9.70
N ARG A 83 4.70 -2.28 10.85
CA ARG A 83 5.80 -1.55 11.47
C ARG A 83 5.96 -2.04 12.90
N ILE A 84 7.12 -2.58 13.22
CA ILE A 84 7.47 -3.06 14.56
C ILE A 84 8.78 -2.42 14.97
N GLY A 85 8.91 -2.07 16.24
CA GLY A 85 10.21 -1.70 16.80
C GLY A 85 10.08 -0.95 18.10
N THR A 86 10.94 0.04 18.30
CA THR A 86 11.04 0.80 19.56
C THR A 86 11.03 2.28 19.26
N ARG A 87 10.33 3.08 20.09
CA ARG A 87 10.34 4.54 20.04
C ARG A 87 10.46 5.07 21.46
N ALA A 88 11.47 5.92 21.73
CA ALA A 88 11.75 6.44 23.07
C ALA A 88 11.82 5.33 24.14
N GLY A 89 12.48 4.22 23.80
CA GLY A 89 12.65 3.06 24.69
C GLY A 89 11.41 2.16 24.84
N LYS A 90 10.26 2.49 24.23
CA LYS A 90 9.03 1.69 24.33
C LYS A 90 8.78 0.88 23.05
N PRO A 91 8.40 -0.41 23.14
CA PRO A 91 8.04 -1.19 21.97
C PRO A 91 6.75 -0.64 21.35
N TYR A 92 6.63 -0.74 20.03
CA TYR A 92 5.40 -0.42 19.31
C TYR A 92 5.19 -1.36 18.13
N GLN A 93 3.93 -1.55 17.77
CA GLN A 93 3.50 -2.25 16.58
C GLN A 93 2.36 -1.48 15.92
N GLN A 94 2.40 -1.35 14.60
CA GLN A 94 1.36 -0.72 13.80
C GLN A 94 1.16 -1.47 12.50
N ILE A 95 -0.10 -1.65 12.11
CA ILE A 95 -0.49 -2.21 10.82
C ILE A 95 -1.30 -1.15 10.07
N ALA A 96 -1.03 -0.98 8.79
CA ALA A 96 -1.83 -0.19 7.87
C ALA A 96 -2.15 -1.02 6.63
N TYR A 97 -3.38 -0.93 6.14
CA TYR A 97 -3.82 -1.59 4.93
C TYR A 97 -4.05 -0.58 3.81
N TYR A 98 -3.77 -1.00 2.59
CA TYR A 98 -4.02 -0.23 1.38
C TYR A 98 -4.68 -1.11 0.32
N ILE A 99 -5.43 -0.46 -0.56
CA ILE A 99 -5.98 -1.05 -1.78
C ILE A 99 -5.40 -0.32 -2.98
N SER A 100 -5.17 -1.03 -4.10
CA SER A 100 -4.58 -0.43 -5.30
C SER A 100 -5.27 -0.91 -6.58
N SER A 101 -5.47 -0.03 -7.55
CA SER A 101 -5.94 -0.41 -8.90
C SER A 101 -4.88 -1.10 -9.75
N LYS A 102 -3.62 -1.01 -9.32
CA LYS A 102 -2.49 -1.60 -10.03
C LYS A 102 -1.62 -2.39 -9.08
N CYS A 103 -1.25 -3.59 -9.51
CA CYS A 103 -0.35 -4.45 -8.74
C CYS A 103 1.10 -4.12 -9.09
N PHE A 104 1.86 -3.72 -8.07
CA PHE A 104 3.30 -3.52 -8.11
C PHE A 104 3.96 -4.49 -7.13
N ASP A 105 5.28 -4.64 -7.19
CA ASP A 105 5.98 -5.39 -6.16
C ASP A 105 6.00 -4.63 -4.81
N ALA A 106 6.32 -5.36 -3.73
CA ALA A 106 6.33 -4.78 -2.40
C ALA A 106 7.36 -3.65 -2.22
N ALA A 107 8.46 -3.66 -2.96
CA ALA A 107 9.51 -2.64 -2.87
C ALA A 107 9.04 -1.33 -3.52
N GLN A 108 8.38 -1.39 -4.67
CA GLN A 108 7.74 -0.27 -5.35
C GLN A 108 6.65 0.37 -4.46
N PHE A 109 5.80 -0.46 -3.83
CA PHE A 109 4.85 0.05 -2.84
C PHE A 109 5.54 0.65 -1.62
N ALA A 110 6.61 0.04 -1.11
CA ALA A 110 7.36 0.57 0.03
C ALA A 110 7.93 1.97 -0.28
N GLN A 111 8.47 2.15 -1.48
CA GLN A 111 8.99 3.44 -1.96
C GLN A 111 7.88 4.47 -2.10
N GLY A 112 6.78 4.13 -2.80
CA GLY A 112 5.65 5.03 -3.03
C GLY A 112 4.94 5.45 -1.74
N ILE A 113 4.69 4.51 -0.82
CA ILE A 113 4.07 4.79 0.48
C ILE A 113 4.99 5.66 1.35
N ARG A 114 6.31 5.47 1.26
CA ARG A 114 7.29 6.25 2.01
C ARG A 114 7.43 7.68 1.49
N GLY A 115 7.45 7.87 0.18
CA GLY A 115 7.51 9.20 -0.46
C GLY A 115 6.32 10.09 -0.09
N HIS A 116 5.19 9.49 0.28
CA HIS A 116 3.96 10.20 0.64
C HIS A 116 3.84 10.58 2.13
N TRP A 117 4.67 10.03 3.04
CA TRP A 117 4.56 10.28 4.49
C TRP A 117 5.05 11.67 4.95
N GLY A 118 5.46 12.55 4.01
CA GLY A 118 5.96 13.90 4.30
C GLY A 118 4.95 15.04 4.16
N ILE A 119 3.76 14.83 3.58
CA ILE A 119 2.77 15.90 3.34
C ILE A 119 1.37 15.36 3.64
N GLU A 120 0.69 15.95 4.60
CA GLU A 120 -0.66 15.60 5.01
C GLU A 120 -1.64 15.47 3.82
N ASN A 121 -2.31 14.33 3.76
CA ASN A 121 -3.75 14.28 3.47
C ASN A 121 -4.21 14.71 2.05
N ARG A 122 -3.47 14.37 0.98
CA ARG A 122 -4.04 14.37 -0.39
C ARG A 122 -3.68 13.09 -1.12
N LEU A 123 -4.60 12.15 -1.01
CA LEU A 123 -4.53 10.87 -1.68
C LEU A 123 -4.99 11.07 -3.13
N HIS A 124 -4.06 11.47 -4.00
CA HIS A 124 -4.20 11.43 -5.45
C HIS A 124 -2.85 11.04 -6.01
N TRP A 125 -2.67 9.77 -6.35
CA TRP A 125 -1.67 9.42 -7.34
C TRP A 125 -2.27 9.82 -8.69
N VAL A 126 -1.94 11.02 -9.16
CA VAL A 126 -1.92 11.26 -10.61
C VAL A 126 -0.49 10.90 -10.99
N LYS A 127 -0.33 9.80 -11.71
CA LYS A 127 0.98 9.36 -12.16
C LYS A 127 1.35 10.25 -13.35
N ASP A 128 2.30 11.17 -13.17
CA ASP A 128 3.12 11.54 -14.30
C ASP A 128 3.89 10.29 -14.73
N VAL A 129 3.55 9.85 -15.93
CA VAL A 129 4.23 8.82 -16.70
C VAL A 129 5.68 9.27 -16.89
N VAL A 130 6.64 8.53 -16.34
CA VAL A 130 7.89 8.04 -16.99
C VAL A 130 8.68 7.31 -15.90
N LEU A 131 8.58 5.99 -15.88
CA LEU A 131 9.71 5.15 -15.48
C LEU A 131 9.68 3.94 -16.42
N ASP A 132 9.92 4.25 -17.69
CA ASP A 132 10.23 3.29 -18.74
C ASP A 132 11.58 3.67 -19.35
N GLU A 133 12.62 3.69 -18.53
CA GLU A 133 14.01 3.68 -19.02
C GLU A 133 14.88 2.99 -17.96
N ASP A 134 14.86 1.67 -17.95
CA ASP A 134 16.11 0.92 -17.74
C ASP A 134 15.96 -0.53 -18.19
N ASN A 135 15.95 -0.76 -19.51
CA ASN A 135 16.41 -2.04 -20.05
C ASN A 135 16.76 -2.02 -21.56
N SER A 136 17.33 -0.93 -22.06
CA SER A 136 18.03 -0.97 -23.35
C SER A 136 19.03 0.16 -23.51
N ARG A 137 20.25 -0.12 -23.05
CA ARG A 137 21.49 0.47 -23.55
C ARG A 137 22.61 -0.55 -23.32
N ILE A 138 23.49 -0.94 -24.24
CA ILE A 138 23.71 -0.83 -25.70
C ILE A 138 24.63 -2.02 -26.03
N GLN A 139 24.67 -2.41 -27.31
CA GLN A 139 25.78 -3.08 -28.02
C GLN A 139 27.18 -2.88 -27.43
#